data_AF-A0A9E1XCN0-F1
#
_entry.id   AF-A0A9E1XCN0-F1
#
_cell.length_a   1.000
_cell.length_b   1.000
_cell.length_c   1.000
_cell.angle_alpha   90.00
_cell.angle_beta   90.00
_cell.angle_gamma   90.00
#
_symmetry.space_group_name_H-M   'P 1'
#
loop_
_entity.id
_entity.type
_entity.pdbx_description
1 polymer ?
#
loop_
_entity_poly.entity_id
_entity_poly.type
_entity_poly.pdbx_seq_one_letter_code
_entity_poly.pdbx_strand_id
1 'polypeptide(L)'
;MSFRVLLKLICFQWLIVLILGSSVISAAEIRVLNWQGYGTDEAWALEMFKERTGIEVVHDYFNSEQEMLTKLRTNPGVYDVVLINSAYTRQAAEEGLIEAIETTGMANVGDLSSSMRNDPKLVDDGKIYGVAWVWGVTSFAVDTGDFQQTPYSIEALWDPKNAGRVGWRDDAVEAVQLAAVAL
;
A
#
# COMPACT_ATOMS: atom_id res chain seq x y z
N MET A 1 -61.41 -59.18 -12.74
CA MET A 1 -60.50 -59.42 -11.60
C MET A 1 -59.80 -58.11 -11.28
N SER A 2 -60.41 -57.28 -10.42
CA SER A 2 -60.01 -57.01 -9.01
C SER A 2 -59.03 -55.82 -8.96
N PHE A 3 -59.45 -54.57 -8.72
CA PHE A 3 -59.79 -53.97 -7.42
C PHE A 3 -58.95 -54.53 -6.26
N ARG A 4 -58.08 -53.69 -5.67
CA ARG A 4 -57.72 -53.69 -4.24
C ARG A 4 -56.82 -52.49 -3.85
N VAL A 5 -57.38 -51.61 -2.99
CA VAL A 5 -56.75 -50.97 -1.80
C VAL A 5 -55.74 -49.85 -2.10
N LEU A 6 -56.09 -48.55 -2.16
CA LEU A 6 -56.58 -47.63 -1.11
C LEU A 6 -55.90 -47.77 0.27
N LEU A 7 -55.37 -46.66 0.78
CA LEU A 7 -55.09 -46.37 2.20
C LEU A 7 -53.65 -46.61 2.72
N LYS A 8 -52.77 -45.61 2.53
CA LYS A 8 -51.76 -45.20 3.52
C LYS A 8 -51.59 -43.66 3.47
N LEU A 9 -52.61 -42.96 3.94
CA LEU A 9 -52.41 -41.69 4.64
C LEU A 9 -52.00 -42.06 6.06
N ILE A 10 -50.83 -41.61 6.53
CA ILE A 10 -50.50 -41.21 7.91
C ILE A 10 -49.09 -40.61 7.87
N CYS A 11 -49.01 -39.34 8.28
CA CYS A 11 -47.84 -38.69 8.85
C CYS A 11 -46.48 -38.87 8.14
N PHE A 12 -46.17 -37.96 7.22
CA PHE A 12 -44.84 -37.36 7.27
C PHE A 12 -45.00 -35.85 7.25
N GLN A 13 -44.98 -35.30 8.47
CA GLN A 13 -44.96 -33.88 8.76
C GLN A 13 -43.82 -33.22 7.99
N TRP A 14 -44.16 -32.12 7.30
CA TRP A 14 -43.49 -30.84 7.47
C TRP A 14 -42.07 -30.90 8.03
N LEU A 15 -41.09 -31.03 7.13
CA LEU A 15 -39.79 -30.45 7.34
C LEU A 15 -39.47 -29.60 6.11
N ILE A 16 -40.10 -28.42 6.06
CA ILE A 16 -39.51 -27.29 5.34
C ILE A 16 -38.22 -27.00 6.10
N VAL A 17 -37.12 -27.57 5.63
CA VAL A 17 -35.78 -27.12 6.02
C VAL A 17 -35.70 -25.69 5.50
N LEU A 18 -35.94 -24.72 6.38
CA LEU A 18 -35.41 -23.39 6.20
C LEU A 18 -33.90 -23.57 6.13
N ILE A 19 -33.38 -23.65 4.90
CA ILE A 19 -32.02 -23.24 4.63
C ILE A 19 -32.05 -21.73 4.88
N LEU A 20 -31.90 -21.35 6.15
CA LEU A 20 -31.31 -20.07 6.49
C LEU A 20 -29.96 -20.13 5.80
N GLY A 21 -29.89 -19.56 4.61
CA GLY A 21 -28.63 -19.18 4.01
C GLY A 21 -28.00 -18.25 5.02
N SER A 22 -27.16 -18.82 5.90
CA SER A 22 -26.09 -18.07 6.51
C SER A 22 -25.33 -17.53 5.31
N SER A 23 -25.60 -16.29 4.94
CA SER A 23 -24.64 -15.50 4.20
C SER A 23 -23.40 -15.59 5.05
N VAL A 24 -22.48 -16.48 4.67
CA VAL A 24 -21.11 -16.37 5.12
C VAL A 24 -20.72 -15.02 4.55
N ILE A 25 -20.78 -13.99 5.41
CA ILE A 25 -20.11 -12.74 5.14
C ILE A 25 -18.66 -13.17 5.13
N SER A 26 -18.17 -13.58 3.96
CA SER A 26 -16.74 -13.61 3.72
C SER A 26 -16.29 -12.21 4.04
N ALA A 27 -15.36 -12.07 4.98
CA ALA A 27 -14.69 -10.80 5.18
C ALA A 27 -14.22 -10.35 3.80
N ALA A 28 -14.67 -9.17 3.37
CA ALA A 28 -14.17 -8.60 2.13
C ALA A 28 -12.67 -8.38 2.33
N GLU A 29 -11.87 -8.72 1.32
CA GLU A 29 -10.42 -8.55 1.37
C GLU A 29 -10.07 -7.31 0.54
N ILE A 30 -9.14 -6.50 1.04
CA ILE A 30 -8.42 -5.51 0.23
C ILE A 30 -6.95 -5.88 0.17
N ARG A 31 -6.35 -5.77 -1.01
CA ARG A 31 -4.92 -6.05 -1.21
C ARG A 31 -4.13 -4.77 -1.39
N VAL A 32 -3.11 -4.60 -0.57
CA VAL A 32 -2.24 -3.43 -0.53
C VAL A 32 -0.84 -3.80 -1.01
N LEU A 33 -0.37 -3.18 -2.09
CA LEU A 33 1.02 -3.27 -2.52
C LEU A 33 1.86 -2.25 -1.75
N ASN A 34 2.82 -2.69 -0.95
CA ASN A 34 3.35 -1.89 0.15
C ASN A 34 4.88 -1.91 0.33
N TRP A 35 5.41 -0.86 0.97
CA TRP A 35 6.72 -0.89 1.61
C TRP A 35 6.59 -1.47 3.02
N GLN A 36 7.44 -2.42 3.39
CA GLN A 36 7.39 -3.01 4.72
C GLN A 36 7.79 -1.99 5.80
N GLY A 37 7.02 -1.89 6.88
CA GLY A 37 7.32 -1.02 8.01
C GLY A 37 7.01 0.46 7.80
N TYR A 38 6.20 0.79 6.78
CA TYR A 38 5.75 2.17 6.52
C TYR A 38 4.44 2.52 7.24
N GLY A 39 3.95 1.65 8.13
CA GLY A 39 2.87 1.95 9.07
C GLY A 39 1.49 1.44 8.65
N THR A 40 1.28 1.10 7.37
CA THR A 40 0.02 0.54 6.86
C THR A 40 -0.19 -0.91 7.30
N ASP A 41 0.88 -1.62 7.66
CA ASP A 41 0.92 -3.03 8.07
C ASP A 41 1.01 -3.22 9.59
N GLU A 42 0.77 -2.17 10.37
CA GLU A 42 0.80 -2.21 11.83
C GLU A 42 -0.34 -3.08 12.40
N ALA A 43 0.00 -4.13 13.13
CA ALA A 43 -0.96 -5.15 13.58
C ALA A 43 -2.14 -4.56 14.37
N TRP A 44 -1.89 -3.59 15.25
CA TRP A 44 -2.94 -2.92 16.03
C TRP A 44 -3.90 -2.10 15.15
N ALA A 45 -3.40 -1.50 14.06
CA ALA A 45 -4.21 -0.73 13.14
C ALA A 45 -5.07 -1.65 12.26
N LEU A 46 -4.50 -2.78 11.81
CA LEU A 46 -5.21 -3.78 11.02
C LEU A 46 -6.34 -4.47 11.81
N GLU A 47 -6.09 -4.79 13.08
CA GLU A 47 -7.11 -5.35 13.96
C GLU A 47 -8.28 -4.38 14.13
N MET A 48 -8.00 -3.11 14.47
CA MET A 48 -9.06 -2.10 14.58
C MET A 48 -9.78 -1.84 13.26
N PHE A 49 -9.07 -1.86 12.13
CA PHE A 49 -9.70 -1.71 10.81
C PHE A 49 -10.67 -2.85 10.52
N LYS A 50 -10.25 -4.10 10.78
CA LYS A 50 -11.08 -5.29 10.60
C LYS A 50 -12.28 -5.31 11.54
N GLU A 51 -12.11 -4.93 12.81
CA GLU A 51 -13.22 -4.82 13.77
C GLU A 51 -14.27 -3.80 13.33
N ARG A 52 -13.84 -2.66 12.77
CA ARG A 52 -14.75 -1.58 12.38
C ARG A 52 -15.44 -1.81 11.05
N THR A 53 -14.79 -2.49 10.12
CA THR A 53 -15.25 -2.60 8.72
C THR A 53 -15.65 -4.02 8.33
N GLY A 54 -15.18 -5.03 9.05
CA GLY A 54 -15.26 -6.43 8.64
C GLY A 54 -14.33 -6.79 7.48
N ILE A 55 -13.46 -5.86 7.04
CA ILE A 55 -12.56 -6.03 5.90
C ILE A 55 -11.19 -6.52 6.38
N GLU A 56 -10.64 -7.52 5.70
CA GLU A 56 -9.28 -7.99 5.90
C GLU A 56 -8.32 -7.28 4.95
N VAL A 57 -7.15 -6.88 5.45
CA VAL A 57 -6.12 -6.23 4.63
C VAL A 57 -4.98 -7.20 4.41
N VAL A 58 -4.70 -7.53 3.16
CA VAL A 58 -3.59 -8.39 2.77
C VAL A 58 -2.51 -7.54 2.11
N HIS A 59 -1.29 -7.64 2.64
CA HIS A 59 -0.15 -6.89 2.11
C HIS A 59 0.74 -7.78 1.24
N ASP A 60 1.03 -7.29 0.04
CA ASP A 60 2.16 -7.76 -0.74
C ASP A 60 3.25 -6.68 -0.69
N TYR A 61 4.50 -7.09 -0.52
CA TYR A 61 5.61 -6.14 -0.35
C TYR A 61 6.45 -5.99 -1.60
N PHE A 62 7.09 -4.83 -1.75
CA PHE A 62 8.13 -4.58 -2.74
C PHE A 62 9.32 -3.87 -2.10
N ASN A 63 10.49 -3.98 -2.72
CA ASN A 63 11.75 -3.44 -2.19
C ASN A 63 12.37 -2.36 -3.09
N SER A 64 11.76 -2.08 -4.23
CA SER A 64 12.14 -0.99 -5.14
C SER A 64 10.93 -0.47 -5.91
N GLU A 65 11.03 0.76 -6.37
CA GLU A 65 10.00 1.40 -7.19
C GLU A 65 9.82 0.66 -8.54
N GLN A 66 10.91 0.11 -9.07
CA GLN A 66 10.91 -0.70 -10.29
C GLN A 66 10.20 -2.03 -10.08
N GLU A 67 10.38 -2.67 -8.92
CA GLU A 67 9.62 -3.87 -8.55
C GLU A 67 8.12 -3.54 -8.43
N MET A 68 7.77 -2.44 -7.76
CA MET A 68 6.39 -1.97 -7.63
C MET A 68 5.72 -1.77 -9.00
N LEU A 69 6.33 -0.99 -9.89
CA LEU A 69 5.82 -0.78 -11.25
C LEU A 69 5.71 -2.09 -12.04
N THR A 70 6.67 -2.99 -11.88
CA THR A 70 6.63 -4.32 -12.53
C THR A 70 5.44 -5.14 -12.03
N LYS A 71 5.18 -5.15 -10.72
CA LYS A 71 4.03 -5.85 -10.13
C LYS A 71 2.71 -5.27 -10.62
N LEU A 72 2.56 -3.94 -10.64
CA LEU A 72 1.36 -3.28 -11.16
C LEU A 72 1.11 -3.63 -12.64
N ARG A 73 2.14 -3.60 -13.49
CA ARG A 73 2.04 -3.96 -14.92
C ARG A 73 1.68 -5.42 -15.15
N THR A 74 2.24 -6.33 -14.35
CA THR A 74 2.10 -7.78 -14.54
C THR A 74 0.86 -8.36 -13.86
N ASN A 75 0.27 -7.63 -12.91
CA ASN A 75 -0.90 -8.08 -12.14
C ASN A 75 -2.00 -7.00 -12.12
N PRO A 76 -2.54 -6.60 -13.29
CA PRO A 76 -3.58 -5.57 -13.36
C PRO A 76 -4.83 -6.01 -12.60
N GLY A 77 -5.35 -5.13 -11.74
CA GLY A 77 -6.55 -5.37 -10.93
C GLY A 77 -6.37 -6.28 -9.72
N VAL A 78 -5.13 -6.70 -9.40
CA VAL A 78 -4.85 -7.50 -8.19
C VAL A 78 -4.77 -6.64 -6.93
N TYR A 79 -4.33 -5.39 -7.05
CA TYR A 79 -4.12 -4.48 -5.93
C TYR A 79 -5.19 -3.40 -5.88
N ASP A 80 -5.81 -3.22 -4.72
CA ASP A 80 -6.79 -2.16 -4.48
C ASP A 80 -6.11 -0.84 -4.08
N VAL A 81 -4.98 -0.94 -3.38
CA VAL A 81 -4.20 0.21 -2.91
C VAL A 81 -2.72 -0.06 -3.14
N VAL A 82 -1.96 0.96 -3.52
CA VAL A 82 -0.50 0.91 -3.61
C VAL A 82 0.12 2.05 -2.82
N LEU A 83 1.11 1.74 -1.99
CA LEU A 83 1.92 2.75 -1.31
C LEU A 83 3.03 3.24 -2.25
N ILE A 84 2.65 4.05 -3.23
CA ILE A 84 3.55 4.60 -4.24
C ILE A 84 4.33 5.81 -3.71
N ASN A 85 5.63 5.89 -4.01
CA ASN A 85 6.38 7.12 -3.84
C ASN A 85 5.89 8.17 -4.83
N SER A 86 5.61 9.37 -4.34
CA SER A 86 4.98 10.43 -5.14
C SER A 86 5.77 10.80 -6.41
N ALA A 87 7.09 10.59 -6.42
CA ALA A 87 7.91 10.77 -7.63
C ALA A 87 7.48 9.88 -8.82
N TYR A 88 6.84 8.74 -8.56
CA TYR A 88 6.41 7.77 -9.57
C TYR A 88 4.90 7.82 -9.86
N THR A 89 4.12 8.58 -9.09
CA THR A 89 2.65 8.69 -9.26
C THR A 89 2.28 9.11 -10.68
N ARG A 90 2.95 10.13 -11.23
CA ARG A 90 2.70 10.59 -12.61
C ARG A 90 2.96 9.50 -13.64
N GLN A 91 4.09 8.80 -13.53
CA GLN A 91 4.41 7.70 -14.43
C GLN A 91 3.35 6.59 -14.36
N ALA A 92 2.97 6.18 -13.15
CA ALA A 92 1.94 5.15 -12.96
C ALA A 92 0.58 5.58 -13.53
N ALA A 93 0.21 6.86 -13.39
CA ALA A 93 -1.03 7.41 -13.95
C ALA A 93 -0.99 7.48 -15.49
N GLU A 94 0.12 7.97 -16.08
CA GLU A 94 0.30 8.05 -17.54
C GLU A 94 0.32 6.66 -18.20
N GLU A 95 0.83 5.65 -17.49
CA GLU A 95 0.80 4.24 -17.92
C GLU A 95 -0.53 3.53 -17.64
N GLY A 96 -1.49 4.19 -16.97
CA GLY A 96 -2.79 3.60 -16.61
C GLY A 96 -2.72 2.50 -15.55
N LEU A 97 -1.69 2.50 -14.71
CA LEU A 97 -1.47 1.51 -13.65
C LEU A 97 -2.24 1.85 -12.36
N ILE A 98 -2.62 3.12 -12.19
CA ILE A 98 -3.42 3.63 -11.08
C ILE A 98 -4.52 4.53 -11.62
N GLU A 99 -5.61 4.64 -10.87
CA GLU A 99 -6.77 5.45 -11.22
C GLU A 99 -6.84 6.72 -10.36
N ALA A 100 -7.55 7.73 -10.87
CA ALA A 100 -7.88 8.89 -10.07
C ALA A 100 -8.87 8.50 -8.96
N ILE A 101 -8.69 9.06 -7.77
CA ILE A 101 -9.50 8.79 -6.58
C ILE A 101 -10.42 9.97 -6.24
N GLU A 102 -11.60 9.63 -5.74
CA GLU A 102 -12.56 10.59 -5.21
C GLU A 102 -12.42 10.72 -3.70
N THR A 103 -12.00 11.88 -3.21
CA THR A 103 -11.73 12.10 -1.78
C THR A 103 -12.90 12.69 -1.01
N THR A 104 -14.06 12.93 -1.65
CA THR A 104 -15.22 13.63 -1.05
C THR A 104 -15.80 12.92 0.18
N GLY A 105 -15.56 11.61 0.35
CA GLY A 105 -15.95 10.83 1.53
C GLY A 105 -14.84 10.64 2.58
N MET A 106 -13.62 11.11 2.32
CA MET A 106 -12.46 10.88 3.18
C MET A 106 -12.23 12.09 4.08
N ALA A 107 -13.01 12.20 5.16
CA ALA A 107 -12.98 13.36 6.06
C ALA A 107 -11.54 13.71 6.54
N ASN A 108 -10.73 12.69 6.82
CA ASN A 108 -9.37 12.85 7.34
C ASN A 108 -8.37 13.41 6.31
N VAL A 109 -8.72 13.46 5.01
CA VAL A 109 -7.91 14.18 4.02
C VAL A 109 -7.85 15.68 4.37
N GLY A 110 -8.87 16.20 5.06
CA GLY A 110 -8.88 17.56 5.58
C GLY A 110 -7.84 17.83 6.68
N ASP A 111 -7.32 16.80 7.34
CA ASP A 111 -6.31 16.92 8.40
C ASP A 111 -4.90 17.13 7.83
N LEU A 112 -4.71 16.84 6.54
CA LEU A 112 -3.43 17.07 5.86
C LEU A 112 -3.16 18.55 5.67
N SER A 113 -1.89 18.94 5.87
CA SER A 113 -1.42 20.28 5.51
C SER A 113 -1.69 20.57 4.03
N SER A 114 -1.93 21.85 3.70
CA SER A 114 -2.23 22.26 2.32
C SER A 114 -1.15 21.85 1.31
N SER A 115 0.13 21.79 1.72
CA SER A 115 1.23 21.36 0.83
C SER A 115 1.19 19.86 0.55
N MET A 116 0.77 19.04 1.51
CA MET A 116 0.65 17.58 1.33
C MET A 116 -0.61 17.21 0.55
N ARG A 117 -1.73 17.86 0.86
CA ARG A 117 -3.02 17.59 0.21
C ARG A 117 -3.03 18.01 -1.27
N ASN A 118 -2.29 19.07 -1.61
CA ASN A 118 -2.25 19.62 -2.96
C ASN A 118 -0.85 19.48 -3.60
N ASP A 119 -0.06 18.48 -3.20
CA ASP A 119 1.25 18.25 -3.84
C ASP A 119 1.03 17.98 -5.33
N PRO A 120 1.70 18.73 -6.23
CA PRO A 120 1.57 18.54 -7.69
C PRO A 120 2.04 17.16 -8.19
N LYS A 121 2.69 16.35 -7.34
CA LYS A 121 3.00 14.95 -7.65
C LYS A 121 1.82 14.01 -7.43
N LEU A 122 0.86 14.38 -6.58
CA LEU A 122 -0.34 13.59 -6.27
C LEU A 122 -1.57 14.09 -7.03
N VAL A 123 -1.50 15.28 -7.62
CA VAL A 123 -2.59 15.93 -8.36
C VAL A 123 -2.13 16.23 -9.78
N ASP A 124 -2.82 15.69 -10.77
CA ASP A 124 -2.56 15.94 -12.19
C ASP A 124 -3.85 16.32 -12.92
N ASP A 125 -3.82 17.44 -13.64
CA ASP A 125 -4.98 18.04 -14.33
C ASP A 125 -6.27 18.11 -13.48
N GLY A 126 -6.12 18.48 -12.20
CA GLY A 126 -7.23 18.59 -11.24
C GLY A 126 -7.77 17.25 -10.72
N LYS A 127 -7.23 16.12 -11.18
CA LYS A 127 -7.53 14.78 -10.67
C LYS A 127 -6.53 14.41 -9.58
N ILE A 128 -7.02 13.76 -8.53
CA ILE A 128 -6.20 13.28 -7.41
C ILE A 128 -5.85 11.83 -7.69
N TYR A 129 -4.56 11.47 -7.65
CA TYR A 129 -4.07 10.11 -7.85
C TYR A 129 -3.47 9.49 -6.58
N GLY A 130 -3.44 10.24 -5.48
CA GLY A 130 -2.97 9.71 -4.20
C GLY A 130 -3.23 10.65 -3.02
N VAL A 131 -3.15 10.08 -1.82
CA VAL A 131 -3.24 10.81 -0.54
C VAL A 131 -1.89 10.66 0.17
N ALA A 132 -1.35 11.76 0.69
CA ALA A 132 -0.10 11.72 1.44
C ALA A 132 -0.23 10.83 2.68
N TRP A 133 0.70 9.89 2.85
CA TRP A 133 0.71 8.93 3.96
C TRP A 133 1.86 9.20 4.94
N VAL A 134 3.09 8.97 4.47
CA VAL A 134 4.33 9.23 5.20
C VAL A 134 5.28 9.98 4.28
N TRP A 135 6.09 10.87 4.88
CA TRP A 135 7.11 11.61 4.17
C TRP A 135 8.39 11.65 5.00
N GLY A 136 9.52 11.86 4.34
CA GLY A 136 10.82 11.95 4.99
C GLY A 136 11.88 12.48 4.04
N VAL A 137 13.12 12.45 4.51
CA VAL A 137 14.30 12.82 3.74
C VAL A 137 15.33 11.70 3.81
N THR A 138 16.02 11.46 2.71
CA THR A 138 17.20 10.61 2.71
C THR A 138 18.39 11.42 3.24
N SER A 139 19.02 10.91 4.30
CA SER A 139 20.25 11.46 4.87
C SER A 139 21.35 10.40 4.83
N PHE A 140 22.59 10.82 5.05
CA PHE A 140 23.67 9.90 5.36
C PHE A 140 23.69 9.58 6.86
N ALA A 141 24.17 8.38 7.19
CA ALA A 141 24.42 7.94 8.55
C ALA A 141 25.90 7.56 8.69
N VAL A 142 26.45 7.73 9.88
CA VAL A 142 27.85 7.38 10.18
C VAL A 142 27.93 6.60 11.48
N ASP A 143 28.90 5.70 11.58
CA ASP A 143 29.33 5.18 12.87
C ASP A 143 30.17 6.25 13.56
N THR A 144 29.65 6.85 14.64
CA THR A 144 30.35 7.93 15.35
C THR A 144 31.65 7.48 16.00
N GLY A 145 31.85 6.18 16.25
CA GLY A 145 33.11 5.64 16.79
C GLY A 145 34.29 5.75 15.82
N ASP A 146 34.00 5.89 14.52
CA ASP A 146 35.01 5.98 13.47
C ASP A 146 35.52 7.41 13.22
N PHE A 147 34.96 8.41 13.90
CA PHE A 147 35.27 9.83 13.67
C PHE A 147 35.67 10.55 14.96
N GLN A 148 36.80 11.27 14.93
CA GLN A 148 37.16 12.20 16.02
C GLN A 148 36.18 13.39 16.11
N GLN A 149 35.69 13.85 14.95
CA GLN A 149 34.63 14.83 14.83
C GLN A 149 33.63 14.31 13.80
N THR A 150 32.37 14.16 14.21
CA THR A 150 31.30 13.66 13.35
C THR A 150 31.10 14.62 12.15
N PRO A 151 31.13 14.11 10.91
CA PRO A 151 30.84 14.92 9.74
C PRO A 151 29.37 15.37 9.73
N TYR A 152 29.13 16.57 9.23
CA TYR A 152 27.78 17.15 9.08
C TYR A 152 27.41 17.43 7.62
N SER A 153 28.26 17.01 6.67
CA SER A 153 28.07 17.18 5.23
C SER A 153 28.18 15.84 4.51
N ILE A 154 27.35 15.65 3.48
CA ILE A 154 27.40 14.49 2.59
C ILE A 154 28.73 14.37 1.83
N GLU A 155 29.53 15.44 1.76
CA GLU A 155 30.89 15.42 1.21
C GLU A 155 31.79 14.38 1.89
N ALA A 156 31.48 13.99 3.13
CA ALA A 156 32.17 12.91 3.82
C ALA A 156 32.13 11.58 3.04
N LEU A 157 31.10 11.35 2.21
CA LEU A 157 30.98 10.16 1.37
C LEU A 157 32.01 10.17 0.21
N TRP A 158 32.58 11.33 -0.13
CA TRP A 158 33.61 11.50 -1.16
C TRP A 158 35.01 11.72 -0.61
N ASP A 159 35.20 11.81 0.72
CA ASP A 159 36.53 11.92 1.32
C ASP A 159 37.34 10.65 0.99
N PRO A 160 38.52 10.76 0.35
CA PRO A 160 39.39 9.61 0.07
C PRO A 160 39.73 8.76 1.30
N LYS A 161 39.68 9.34 2.52
CA LYS A 161 39.87 8.60 3.78
C LYS A 161 38.78 7.57 4.06
N ASN A 162 37.60 7.75 3.47
CA ASN A 162 36.46 6.86 3.62
C ASN A 162 36.33 5.86 2.44
N ALA A 163 37.32 5.82 1.54
CA ALA A 163 37.33 4.89 0.41
C ALA A 163 37.16 3.43 0.87
N GLY A 164 36.22 2.70 0.25
CA GLY A 164 35.88 1.32 0.61
C GLY A 164 35.04 1.16 1.88
N ARG A 165 34.62 2.26 2.52
CA ARG A 165 33.80 2.26 3.75
C ARG A 165 32.43 2.93 3.58
N VAL A 166 32.10 3.38 2.37
CA VAL A 166 30.83 4.04 2.05
C VAL A 166 29.86 3.01 1.48
N GLY A 167 28.72 2.86 2.15
CA GLY A 167 27.57 2.13 1.64
C GLY A 167 26.58 3.10 0.97
N TRP A 168 25.89 2.62 -0.07
CA TRP A 168 24.96 3.42 -0.83
C TRP A 168 23.65 2.64 -1.04
N ARG A 169 22.50 3.34 -1.01
CA ARG A 169 21.21 2.72 -1.32
C ARG A 169 21.13 2.48 -2.82
N ASP A 170 20.75 1.27 -3.22
CA ASP A 170 20.55 0.90 -4.63
C ASP A 170 19.23 1.48 -5.17
N ASP A 171 19.17 2.81 -5.26
CA ASP A 171 18.06 3.58 -5.80
C ASP A 171 18.58 4.69 -6.71
N ALA A 172 18.10 4.73 -7.95
CA ALA A 172 18.62 5.65 -8.96
C ALA A 172 18.26 7.11 -8.67
N VAL A 173 17.08 7.38 -8.09
CA VAL A 173 16.65 8.74 -7.76
C VAL A 173 17.55 9.31 -6.68
N GLU A 174 17.79 8.55 -5.62
CA GLU A 174 18.70 8.94 -4.55
C GLU A 174 20.14 9.05 -5.05
N ALA A 175 20.63 8.06 -5.79
CA ALA A 175 22.02 8.03 -6.25
C ALA A 175 22.37 9.25 -7.12
N VAL A 176 21.51 9.57 -8.09
CA VAL A 176 21.73 10.72 -8.98
C VAL A 176 21.58 12.03 -8.21
N GLN A 177 20.55 12.17 -7.37
CA GLN A 177 20.32 13.41 -6.64
C GLN A 177 21.41 13.70 -5.62
N LEU A 178 21.80 12.72 -4.80
CA LEU A 178 22.85 12.91 -3.79
C LEU A 178 24.21 13.18 -4.45
N ALA A 179 24.53 12.50 -5.56
CA ALA A 179 25.75 12.79 -6.31
C ALA A 179 25.74 14.21 -6.91
N ALA A 180 24.59 14.66 -7.42
CA ALA A 180 24.44 16.02 -7.96
C ALA A 180 24.51 17.13 -6.90
N VAL A 181 24.23 16.82 -5.64
CA VAL A 181 24.37 17.79 -4.52
C VAL A 181 25.83 17.88 -4.05
N ALA A 182 26.61 16.82 -4.22
CA ALA A 182 28.00 16.74 -3.76
C ALA A 182 29.05 17.21 -4.79
N LEU A 183 28.68 17.35 -6.06
CA LEU A 183 29.55 17.73 -7.19
C LEU A 183 29.15 19.08 -7.79
#